data_AF-A0A7X8ESV7-F1
#
_entry.id   AF-A0A7X8ESV7-F1
#
_cell.length_a   1.000
_cell.length_b   1.000
_cell.length_c   1.000
_cell.angle_alpha   90.00
_cell.angle_beta   90.00
_cell.angle_gamma   90.00
#
_symmetry.space_group_name_H-M   'P 1'
#
loop_
_entity.id
_entity.type
_entity.pdbx_description
1 polymer ?
#
loop_
_entity_poly.entity_id
_entity_poly.type
_entity_poly.pdbx_seq_one_letter_code
_entity_poly.pdbx_strand_id
1 'polypeptide(L)'
;MSGEVFQQNLDDKKGSRPGGPFIIQMLFKEQVEMPKQEQILDTMKRHIGKVDCFCCDEKMAGVAALGHIAEFQDGKSPVQLFLMGCSSFEGKSFDAFLKSQMWDCQNDRDRIFEECQYQVMATDMLAGALAAQERADLDMDFTEALAELFPTCEAFYFQNSGKLFLAEDVRNNQISGYDRFIRFGVNVRFFNIEGTEDMLIDTVGMNTLYLPDLQYHFHDVDPNWIVNHAYNVASYILENNNPIQDGETVDGMVNGRMSSQIQWKCQYEEALIQPVREVIDIHMGNYASGGR
;
A
#
# COMPACT_ATOMS: atom_id res chain seq x y z
N MET A 1 11.31 5.63 23.39
CA MET A 1 10.37 4.58 22.98
C MET A 1 9.30 4.50 24.06
N SER A 2 8.08 4.96 23.77
CA SER A 2 6.93 4.73 24.64
C SER A 2 6.70 3.22 24.70
N GLY A 3 6.72 2.63 25.90
CA GLY A 3 6.44 1.21 26.13
C GLY A 3 4.94 0.89 26.06
N GLU A 4 4.23 1.49 25.10
CA GLU A 4 2.82 1.17 24.88
C GLU A 4 2.73 -0.17 24.16
N VAL A 5 2.23 -1.17 24.87
CA VAL A 5 1.96 -2.50 24.34
C VAL A 5 0.71 -2.42 23.48
N PHE A 6 0.85 -2.72 22.19
CA PHE A 6 -0.28 -2.80 21.27
C PHE A 6 -1.16 -4.01 21.62
N GLN A 7 -2.41 -3.76 21.98
CA GLN A 7 -3.38 -4.81 22.29
C GLN A 7 -4.15 -5.20 21.02
N GLN A 8 -3.94 -6.43 20.56
CA GLN A 8 -4.59 -6.95 19.35
C GLN A 8 -6.08 -7.21 19.57
N ASN A 9 -6.89 -6.93 18.55
CA ASN A 9 -8.30 -7.32 18.51
C ASN A 9 -8.65 -8.07 17.22
N LEU A 10 -8.36 -9.37 17.16
CA LEU A 10 -8.64 -10.19 15.98
C LEU A 10 -10.14 -10.46 15.76
N ASP A 11 -11.01 -10.07 16.69
CA ASP A 11 -12.47 -10.12 16.52
C ASP A 11 -13.02 -8.94 15.69
N ASP A 12 -12.21 -7.89 15.48
CA ASP A 12 -12.62 -6.74 14.67
C ASP A 12 -12.57 -7.06 13.17
N LYS A 13 -13.70 -7.59 12.66
CA LYS A 13 -13.90 -7.88 11.23
C LYS A 13 -14.03 -6.63 10.35
N LYS A 14 -13.79 -5.42 10.88
CA LYS A 14 -13.67 -4.18 10.07
C LYS A 14 -12.33 -4.07 9.33
N GLY A 15 -11.62 -5.19 9.13
CA GLY A 15 -10.42 -5.27 8.30
C GLY A 15 -10.65 -4.79 6.86
N SER A 16 -9.55 -4.47 6.17
CA SER A 16 -9.57 -4.05 4.77
C SER A 16 -10.25 -5.12 3.90
N ARG A 17 -11.29 -4.73 3.16
CA ARG A 17 -11.99 -5.63 2.25
C ARG A 17 -11.08 -5.95 1.06
N PRO A 18 -10.85 -7.24 0.74
CA PRO A 18 -10.11 -7.61 -0.46
C PRO A 18 -10.63 -6.90 -1.70
N GLY A 19 -9.72 -6.31 -2.46
CA GLY A 19 -10.02 -5.52 -3.66
C GLY A 19 -10.73 -4.19 -3.43
N GLY A 20 -10.81 -3.71 -2.19
CA GLY A 20 -11.36 -2.40 -1.88
C GLY A 20 -10.64 -1.26 -2.63
N PRO A 21 -11.23 -0.05 -2.69
CA PRO A 21 -10.63 1.10 -3.38
C PRO A 21 -9.20 1.40 -2.93
N PHE A 22 -8.33 1.81 -3.86
CA PHE A 22 -7.02 2.37 -3.52
C PHE A 22 -7.19 3.84 -3.12
N ILE A 23 -6.90 4.16 -1.86
CA ILE A 23 -7.19 5.47 -1.26
C ILE A 23 -5.88 6.21 -0.97
N ILE A 24 -5.73 7.34 -1.65
CA ILE A 24 -4.58 8.24 -1.53
C ILE A 24 -5.04 9.52 -0.83
N GLN A 25 -4.30 9.94 0.17
CA GLN A 25 -4.53 11.18 0.88
C GLN A 25 -3.32 12.09 0.71
N MET A 26 -3.48 13.16 -0.06
CA MET A 26 -2.46 14.20 -0.25
C MET A 26 -2.57 15.24 0.86
N LEU A 27 -1.46 15.59 1.48
CA LEU A 27 -1.40 16.46 2.65
C LEU A 27 -0.80 17.82 2.31
N PHE A 28 -1.39 18.88 2.85
CA PHE A 28 -1.03 20.27 2.56
C PHE A 28 -1.00 21.14 3.83
N LYS A 29 -0.09 22.10 3.87
CA LYS A 29 -0.02 23.14 4.93
C LYS A 29 -1.15 24.15 4.80
N GLU A 30 -1.44 24.56 3.56
CA GLU A 30 -2.43 25.56 3.21
C GLU A 30 -3.58 24.94 2.41
N GLN A 31 -4.73 25.62 2.39
CA GLN A 31 -5.85 25.20 1.57
C GLN A 31 -5.46 25.26 0.08
N VAL A 32 -5.86 24.23 -0.68
CA VAL A 32 -5.63 24.17 -2.13
C VAL A 32 -6.95 24.20 -2.90
N GLU A 33 -6.91 24.84 -4.06
CA GLU A 33 -8.04 24.83 -4.99
C GLU A 33 -8.05 23.55 -5.82
N MET A 34 -9.25 23.07 -6.17
CA MET A 34 -9.39 21.96 -7.11
C MET A 34 -8.85 22.38 -8.48
N PRO A 35 -7.97 21.59 -9.13
CA PRO A 35 -7.51 21.89 -10.48
C PRO A 35 -8.68 21.99 -11.47
N LYS A 36 -8.53 22.82 -12.51
CA LYS A 36 -9.58 22.97 -13.52
C LYS A 36 -9.77 21.67 -14.30
N GLN A 37 -10.99 21.40 -14.75
CA GLN A 37 -11.32 20.21 -15.54
C GLN A 37 -10.34 19.96 -16.71
N GLU A 38 -9.92 21.00 -17.42
CA GLU A 38 -8.96 20.90 -18.53
C GLU A 38 -7.58 20.41 -18.06
N GLN A 39 -7.10 20.91 -16.92
CA GLN A 39 -5.82 20.50 -16.32
C GLN A 39 -5.89 19.05 -15.85
N ILE A 40 -6.98 18.66 -15.17
CA ILE A 40 -7.21 17.28 -14.75
C ILE A 40 -7.19 16.37 -15.98
N LEU A 41 -7.97 16.68 -17.00
CA LEU A 41 -8.05 15.87 -18.20
C LEU A 41 -6.72 15.78 -18.95
N ASP A 42 -5.97 16.87 -19.11
CA ASP A 42 -4.68 16.84 -19.79
C ASP A 42 -3.66 15.97 -19.04
N THR A 43 -3.52 16.18 -17.73
CA THR A 43 -2.59 15.40 -16.91
C THR A 43 -2.98 13.92 -16.88
N MET A 44 -4.25 13.59 -16.61
CA MET A 44 -4.71 12.21 -16.63
C MET A 44 -4.51 11.55 -17.99
N LYS A 45 -4.65 12.29 -19.11
CA LYS A 45 -4.38 11.75 -20.45
C LYS A 45 -2.93 11.38 -20.67
N ARG A 46 -1.99 12.17 -20.13
CA ARG A 46 -0.56 11.93 -20.29
C ARG A 46 -0.07 10.73 -19.49
N HIS A 47 -0.62 10.51 -18.29
CA HIS A 47 -0.24 9.40 -17.41
C HIS A 47 -1.02 8.12 -17.68
N ILE A 48 -2.34 8.19 -17.80
CA ILE A 48 -3.24 7.00 -17.85
C ILE A 48 -3.72 6.69 -19.27
N GLY A 49 -3.63 7.65 -20.20
CA GLY A 49 -4.08 7.47 -21.58
C GLY A 49 -5.52 7.95 -21.82
N LYS A 50 -6.39 7.12 -22.41
CA LYS A 50 -7.71 7.61 -22.84
C LYS A 50 -8.63 7.79 -21.64
N VAL A 51 -9.01 9.03 -21.34
CA VAL A 51 -9.91 9.37 -20.24
C VAL A 51 -11.03 10.33 -20.65
N ASP A 52 -12.11 10.35 -19.86
CA ASP A 52 -13.21 11.31 -19.97
C ASP A 52 -13.63 11.81 -18.58
N CYS A 53 -14.08 13.05 -18.47
CA CYS A 53 -14.49 13.64 -17.19
C CYS A 53 -16.01 13.74 -17.16
N PHE A 54 -16.62 13.10 -16.16
CA PHE A 54 -18.09 13.05 -16.03
C PHE A 54 -18.62 13.97 -14.92
N CYS A 55 -17.76 14.44 -14.02
CA CYS A 55 -18.07 15.54 -13.11
C CYS A 55 -16.80 16.30 -12.73
N CYS A 56 -16.92 17.61 -12.57
CA CYS A 56 -15.85 18.47 -12.04
C CYS A 56 -16.47 19.73 -11.45
N ASP A 57 -16.37 19.88 -10.14
CA ASP A 57 -16.71 21.08 -9.40
C ASP A 57 -15.75 21.28 -8.21
N GLU A 58 -16.01 22.27 -7.36
CA GLU A 58 -15.17 22.56 -6.20
C GLU A 58 -15.16 21.43 -5.14
N LYS A 59 -16.17 20.55 -5.16
CA LYS A 59 -16.34 19.46 -4.18
C LYS A 59 -15.77 18.14 -4.67
N MET A 60 -15.76 17.89 -5.97
CA MET A 60 -15.19 16.68 -6.54
C MET A 60 -14.90 16.77 -8.03
N ALA A 61 -13.96 15.95 -8.49
CA ALA A 61 -13.78 15.60 -9.89
C ALA A 61 -13.85 14.08 -10.07
N GLY A 62 -14.49 13.64 -11.14
CA GLY A 62 -14.64 12.24 -11.52
C GLY A 62 -14.18 12.04 -12.96
N VAL A 63 -13.24 11.10 -13.14
CA VAL A 63 -12.61 10.78 -14.42
C VAL A 63 -12.80 9.29 -14.72
N ALA A 64 -13.37 8.96 -15.87
CA ALA A 64 -13.46 7.60 -16.37
C ALA A 64 -12.18 7.25 -17.15
N ALA A 65 -11.50 6.18 -16.73
CA ALA A 65 -10.33 5.64 -17.40
C ALA A 65 -10.76 4.69 -18.54
N LEU A 66 -11.03 5.25 -19.73
CA LEU A 66 -11.68 4.54 -20.85
C LEU A 66 -10.87 3.38 -21.44
N GLY A 67 -9.57 3.30 -21.15
CA GLY A 67 -8.70 2.18 -21.51
C GLY A 67 -8.81 0.98 -20.55
N HIS A 68 -9.33 1.20 -19.34
CA HIS A 68 -9.36 0.22 -18.25
C HIS A 68 -10.81 -0.16 -17.94
N ILE A 69 -11.22 -1.33 -18.44
CA ILE A 69 -12.62 -1.76 -18.40
C ILE A 69 -12.81 -2.84 -17.33
N ALA A 70 -13.56 -2.49 -16.30
CA ALA A 70 -14.05 -3.42 -15.30
C ALA A 70 -15.21 -4.26 -15.87
N GLU A 71 -15.10 -5.59 -15.74
CA GLU A 71 -16.13 -6.55 -16.16
C GLU A 71 -16.87 -7.12 -14.96
N PHE A 72 -18.21 -6.98 -14.97
CA PHE A 72 -19.12 -7.51 -13.96
C PHE A 72 -20.15 -8.42 -14.60
N GLN A 73 -20.91 -9.17 -13.78
CA GLN A 73 -21.98 -10.04 -14.29
C GLN A 73 -23.03 -9.28 -15.12
N ASP A 74 -23.34 -8.03 -14.73
CA ASP A 74 -24.39 -7.21 -15.33
C ASP A 74 -23.91 -6.24 -16.41
N GLY A 75 -22.61 -6.25 -16.75
CA GLY A 75 -22.07 -5.40 -17.82
C GLY A 75 -20.61 -4.99 -17.63
N LYS A 76 -20.17 -4.07 -18.50
CA LYS A 76 -18.81 -3.52 -18.52
C LYS A 76 -18.85 -2.02 -18.29
N SER A 77 -17.95 -1.50 -17.47
CA SER A 77 -17.79 -0.06 -17.25
C SER A 77 -16.31 0.30 -17.18
N PRO A 78 -15.90 1.48 -17.66
CA PRO A 78 -14.60 2.02 -17.31
C PRO A 78 -14.43 2.13 -15.79
N VAL A 79 -13.20 1.94 -15.33
CA VAL A 79 -12.79 2.31 -13.96
C VAL A 79 -12.94 3.82 -13.78
N GLN A 80 -13.32 4.23 -12.58
CA GLN A 80 -13.54 5.63 -12.24
C GLN A 80 -12.49 6.09 -11.23
N LEU A 81 -11.87 7.24 -11.49
CA LEU A 81 -10.92 7.89 -10.60
C LEU A 81 -11.58 9.14 -10.04
N PHE A 82 -11.54 9.30 -8.73
CA PHE A 82 -12.15 10.42 -8.02
C PHE A 82 -11.10 11.26 -7.31
N LEU A 83 -11.31 12.57 -7.34
CA LEU A 83 -10.64 13.54 -6.50
C LEU A 83 -11.70 14.27 -5.68
N MET A 84 -11.51 14.33 -4.37
CA MET A 84 -12.39 15.04 -3.46
C MET A 84 -11.87 16.47 -3.23
N GLY A 85 -12.78 17.42 -3.06
CA GLY A 85 -12.46 18.80 -2.71
C GLY A 85 -11.58 18.89 -1.46
N CYS A 86 -10.74 19.92 -1.41
CA CYS A 86 -9.86 20.15 -0.26
C CYS A 86 -10.67 20.26 1.04
N SER A 87 -10.29 19.50 2.05
CA SER A 87 -10.92 19.50 3.38
C SER A 87 -9.87 19.63 4.48
N SER A 88 -10.31 19.85 5.72
CA SER A 88 -9.41 19.84 6.88
C SER A 88 -8.79 18.46 7.10
N PHE A 89 -7.56 18.44 7.61
CA PHE A 89 -6.82 17.26 8.01
C PHE A 89 -6.52 17.29 9.50
N GLU A 90 -6.87 16.21 10.22
CA GLU A 90 -6.66 16.09 11.65
C GLU A 90 -5.40 15.28 11.98
N GLY A 91 -4.23 15.78 11.59
CA GLY A 91 -2.97 15.02 11.77
C GLY A 91 -2.58 14.74 13.23
N LYS A 92 -3.07 15.55 14.18
CA LYS A 92 -2.76 15.44 15.62
C LYS A 92 -3.42 14.25 16.30
N SER A 93 -4.58 13.80 15.81
CA SER A 93 -5.31 12.64 16.36
C SER A 93 -4.90 11.32 15.72
N PHE A 94 -3.90 11.35 14.84
CA PHE A 94 -3.50 10.21 14.05
C PHE A 94 -2.78 9.15 14.90
N ASP A 95 -3.16 7.89 14.70
CA ASP A 95 -2.79 6.74 15.52
C ASP A 95 -1.26 6.55 15.63
N ALA A 96 -0.77 6.43 16.87
CA ALA A 96 0.66 6.34 17.16
C ALA A 96 1.28 5.03 16.65
N PHE A 97 0.50 3.94 16.67
CA PHE A 97 0.96 2.65 16.14
C PHE A 97 1.13 2.70 14.62
N LEU A 98 0.16 3.25 13.88
CA LEU A 98 0.31 3.47 12.44
C LEU A 98 1.52 4.37 12.12
N LYS A 99 1.73 5.46 12.89
CA LYS A 99 2.92 6.31 12.73
C LYS A 99 4.22 5.53 12.90
N SER A 100 4.27 4.60 13.87
CA SER A 100 5.48 3.80 14.13
C SER A 100 5.90 2.93 12.94
N GLN A 101 4.98 2.64 12.01
CA GLN A 101 5.21 1.81 10.83
C GLN A 101 5.45 2.63 9.54
N MET A 102 5.62 3.96 9.64
CA MET A 102 5.91 4.86 8.51
C MET A 102 7.40 5.01 8.28
N TRP A 103 8.03 3.93 7.85
CA TRP A 103 9.49 3.83 7.70
C TRP A 103 10.04 4.77 6.61
N ASP A 104 9.28 4.98 5.54
CA ASP A 104 9.71 5.78 4.38
C ASP A 104 9.73 7.29 4.64
N CYS A 105 9.19 7.76 5.77
CA CYS A 105 9.08 9.19 6.08
C CYS A 105 9.49 9.52 7.53
N GLN A 106 10.30 8.69 8.19
CA GLN A 106 10.61 8.82 9.62
C GLN A 106 11.08 10.21 10.07
N ASN A 107 11.91 10.87 9.26
CA ASN A 107 12.51 12.16 9.61
C ASN A 107 11.52 13.33 9.53
N ASP A 108 10.53 13.23 8.65
CA ASP A 108 9.59 14.31 8.35
C ASP A 108 8.16 14.03 8.83
N ARG A 109 7.85 12.78 9.18
CA ARG A 109 6.51 12.32 9.56
C ARG A 109 5.87 13.24 10.59
N ASP A 110 6.55 13.47 11.72
CA ASP A 110 5.96 14.22 12.83
C ASP A 110 5.75 15.69 12.45
N ARG A 111 6.68 16.29 11.69
CA ARG A 111 6.53 17.63 11.11
C ARG A 111 5.32 17.69 10.17
N ILE A 112 5.15 16.72 9.28
CA ILE A 112 4.03 16.68 8.32
C ILE A 112 2.69 16.63 9.05
N PHE A 113 2.54 15.76 10.06
CA PHE A 113 1.30 15.66 10.83
C PHE A 113 1.04 16.88 11.72
N GLU A 114 2.07 17.64 12.08
CA GLU A 114 1.93 18.89 12.83
C GLU A 114 1.60 20.08 11.93
N GLU A 115 2.28 20.22 10.80
CA GLU A 115 2.21 21.38 9.92
C GLU A 115 1.06 21.29 8.91
N CYS A 116 0.74 20.10 8.38
CA CYS A 116 -0.34 19.96 7.41
C CYS A 116 -1.71 20.11 8.09
N GLN A 117 -2.53 21.04 7.60
CA GLN A 117 -3.89 21.28 8.10
C GLN A 117 -4.98 20.91 7.10
N TYR A 118 -4.59 20.55 5.87
CA TYR A 118 -5.50 20.29 4.77
C TYR A 118 -5.16 18.98 4.05
N GLN A 119 -6.16 18.41 3.41
CA GLN A 119 -6.03 17.20 2.61
C GLN A 119 -6.88 17.26 1.33
N VAL A 120 -6.43 16.54 0.32
CA VAL A 120 -7.21 16.14 -0.84
C VAL A 120 -7.19 14.61 -0.89
N MET A 121 -8.36 13.99 -0.88
CA MET A 121 -8.48 12.54 -1.04
C MET A 121 -8.67 12.19 -2.50
N ALA A 122 -8.02 11.13 -2.94
CA ALA A 122 -8.19 10.56 -4.26
C ALA A 122 -8.38 9.04 -4.15
N THR A 123 -9.20 8.47 -5.02
CA THR A 123 -9.48 7.03 -4.97
C THR A 123 -9.84 6.48 -6.35
N ASP A 124 -9.44 5.23 -6.60
CA ASP A 124 -10.07 4.44 -7.66
C ASP A 124 -11.46 3.97 -7.21
N MET A 125 -12.32 3.64 -8.16
CA MET A 125 -13.58 2.96 -7.98
C MET A 125 -13.78 2.00 -9.15
N LEU A 126 -14.35 0.81 -8.85
CA LEU A 126 -14.53 -0.29 -9.80
C LEU A 126 -13.22 -1.01 -10.22
N ALA A 127 -12.05 -0.56 -9.77
CA ALA A 127 -10.76 -1.13 -10.20
C ALA A 127 -10.53 -2.57 -9.69
N GLY A 128 -11.22 -2.99 -8.64
CA GLY A 128 -11.15 -4.38 -8.14
C GLY A 128 -11.56 -5.45 -9.16
N ALA A 129 -12.26 -5.09 -10.24
CA ALA A 129 -12.58 -6.01 -11.33
C ALA A 129 -11.48 -6.11 -12.41
N LEU A 130 -10.41 -5.32 -12.33
CA LEU A 130 -9.25 -5.44 -13.21
C LEU A 130 -8.32 -6.57 -12.75
N ALA A 131 -7.47 -7.04 -13.66
CA ALA A 131 -6.35 -7.88 -13.29
C ALA A 131 -5.38 -7.13 -12.36
N ALA A 132 -4.75 -7.82 -11.41
CA ALA A 132 -3.90 -7.23 -10.39
C ALA A 132 -2.81 -6.32 -10.96
N GLN A 133 -2.15 -6.75 -12.03
CA GLN A 133 -1.10 -6.02 -12.73
C GLN A 133 -1.63 -4.75 -13.41
N GLU A 134 -2.77 -4.83 -14.07
CA GLU A 134 -3.38 -3.68 -14.74
C GLU A 134 -3.83 -2.63 -13.71
N ARG A 135 -4.43 -3.08 -12.60
CA ARG A 135 -4.79 -2.19 -11.49
C ARG A 135 -3.56 -1.55 -10.85
N ALA A 136 -2.50 -2.34 -10.61
CA ALA A 136 -1.26 -1.83 -10.04
C ALA A 136 -0.66 -0.71 -10.89
N ASP A 137 -0.62 -0.87 -12.22
CA ASP A 137 -0.14 0.20 -13.11
C ASP A 137 -1.07 1.41 -13.11
N LEU A 138 -2.39 1.21 -13.22
CA LEU A 138 -3.37 2.30 -13.21
C LEU A 138 -3.28 3.15 -11.92
N ASP A 139 -3.20 2.49 -10.77
CA ASP A 139 -3.14 3.15 -9.46
C ASP A 139 -1.84 3.96 -9.31
N MET A 140 -0.74 3.49 -9.90
CA MET A 140 0.55 4.19 -9.87
C MET A 140 0.61 5.34 -10.88
N ASP A 141 0.08 5.15 -12.09
CA ASP A 141 -0.08 6.24 -13.08
C ASP A 141 -0.99 7.34 -12.53
N PHE A 142 -2.04 6.97 -11.81
CA PHE A 142 -2.91 7.91 -11.11
C PHE A 142 -2.16 8.65 -9.99
N THR A 143 -1.35 7.95 -9.19
CA THR A 143 -0.53 8.56 -8.14
C THR A 143 0.45 9.60 -8.72
N GLU A 144 1.12 9.28 -9.83
CA GLU A 144 2.03 10.18 -10.54
C GLU A 144 1.30 11.40 -11.13
N ALA A 145 0.11 11.20 -11.71
CA ALA A 145 -0.74 12.28 -12.19
C ALA A 145 -1.16 13.24 -11.06
N LEU A 146 -1.50 12.70 -9.89
CA LEU A 146 -1.84 13.50 -8.70
C LEU A 146 -0.64 14.31 -8.20
N ALA A 147 0.56 13.70 -8.17
CA ALA A 147 1.79 14.38 -7.78
C ALA A 147 2.15 15.55 -8.71
N GLU A 148 1.77 15.46 -9.99
CA GLU A 148 1.90 16.56 -10.95
C GLU A 148 0.80 17.63 -10.77
N LEU A 149 -0.46 17.22 -10.57
CA LEU A 149 -1.60 18.14 -10.39
C LEU A 149 -1.47 19.02 -9.14
N PHE A 150 -0.84 18.49 -8.09
CA PHE A 150 -0.69 19.16 -6.79
C PHE A 150 0.79 19.39 -6.43
N PRO A 151 1.46 20.37 -7.08
CA PRO A 151 2.90 20.61 -6.86
C PRO A 151 3.22 21.10 -5.44
N THR A 152 2.25 21.69 -4.73
CA THR A 152 2.38 22.14 -3.34
C THR A 152 2.06 21.05 -2.30
N CYS A 153 1.74 19.83 -2.75
CA CYS A 153 1.57 18.69 -1.86
C CYS A 153 2.87 18.44 -1.09
N GLU A 154 2.77 18.27 0.23
CA GLU A 154 3.90 17.95 1.11
C GLU A 154 4.12 16.44 1.19
N ALA A 155 3.04 15.66 1.25
CA ALA A 155 3.12 14.23 1.50
C ALA A 155 1.94 13.44 0.93
N PHE A 156 2.20 12.19 0.59
CA PHE A 156 1.20 11.20 0.18
C PHE A 156 1.06 10.15 1.27
N TYR A 157 -0.15 10.02 1.82
CA TYR A 157 -0.53 8.95 2.74
C TYR A 157 -1.41 7.93 2.02
N PHE A 158 -0.96 6.69 1.94
CA PHE A 158 -1.67 5.58 1.30
C PHE A 158 -2.42 4.80 2.38
N GLN A 159 -3.75 4.96 2.46
CA GLN A 159 -4.53 4.43 3.59
C GLN A 159 -4.52 2.90 3.63
N ASN A 160 -4.50 2.25 2.47
CA ASN A 160 -4.55 0.79 2.35
C ASN A 160 -3.37 0.08 3.03
N SER A 161 -2.18 0.68 2.99
CA SER A 161 -0.92 0.14 3.52
C SER A 161 -0.40 0.89 4.75
N GLY A 162 -0.93 2.08 5.01
CA GLY A 162 -0.48 2.96 6.08
C GLY A 162 0.84 3.68 5.77
N LYS A 163 1.32 3.66 4.52
CA LYS A 163 2.58 4.33 4.15
C LYS A 163 2.41 5.82 4.02
N LEU A 164 3.45 6.55 4.42
CA LEU A 164 3.59 7.99 4.21
C LEU A 164 4.87 8.24 3.43
N PHE A 165 4.80 9.05 2.39
CA PHE A 165 5.94 9.48 1.59
C PHE A 165 5.93 11.00 1.46
N LEU A 166 7.13 11.59 1.38
CA LEU A 166 7.23 12.96 0.91
C LEU A 166 6.76 13.04 -0.54
N ALA A 167 6.06 14.12 -0.89
CA ALA A 167 5.57 14.31 -2.25
C ALA A 167 6.73 14.44 -3.27
N GLU A 168 7.91 14.89 -2.83
CA GLU A 168 9.10 14.90 -3.68
C GLU A 168 9.60 13.49 -4.03
N ASP A 169 9.49 12.53 -3.11
CA ASP A 169 9.89 11.14 -3.37
C ASP A 169 8.96 10.45 -4.35
N VAL A 170 7.67 10.81 -4.33
CA VAL A 170 6.69 10.35 -5.32
C VAL A 170 7.02 10.95 -6.69
N ARG A 171 7.24 12.26 -6.79
CA ARG A 171 7.56 12.94 -8.05
C ARG A 171 8.89 12.50 -8.67
N ASN A 172 9.87 12.19 -7.85
CA ASN A 172 11.22 11.81 -8.30
C ASN A 172 11.41 10.30 -8.45
N ASN A 173 10.35 9.50 -8.28
CA ASN A 173 10.42 8.06 -8.40
C ASN A 173 11.02 7.63 -9.74
N GLN A 174 11.97 6.69 -9.70
CA GLN A 174 12.63 6.13 -10.88
C GLN A 174 12.26 4.65 -11.11
N ILE A 175 11.47 4.06 -10.19
CA ILE A 175 11.00 2.68 -10.35
C ILE A 175 9.93 2.67 -11.44
N SER A 176 9.99 1.67 -12.32
CA SER A 176 9.03 1.46 -13.41
C SER A 176 8.26 0.15 -13.24
N GLY A 177 7.11 0.04 -13.90
CA GLY A 177 6.29 -1.17 -13.89
C GLY A 177 5.63 -1.44 -12.53
N TYR A 178 5.34 -2.71 -12.27
CA TYR A 178 4.55 -3.14 -11.11
C TYR A 178 5.24 -2.89 -9.77
N ASP A 179 6.57 -2.80 -9.74
CA ASP A 179 7.34 -2.50 -8.53
C ASP A 179 7.06 -1.10 -7.96
N ARG A 180 6.48 -0.19 -8.76
CA ARG A 180 5.95 1.08 -8.26
C ARG A 180 4.88 0.83 -7.19
N PHE A 181 3.98 -0.12 -7.43
CA PHE A 181 2.94 -0.49 -6.47
C PHE A 181 3.54 -1.15 -5.24
N ILE A 182 4.56 -2.00 -5.39
CA ILE A 182 5.27 -2.59 -4.24
C ILE A 182 5.92 -1.49 -3.38
N ARG A 183 6.50 -0.46 -4.00
CA ARG A 183 7.10 0.68 -3.29
C ARG A 183 6.07 1.48 -2.49
N PHE A 184 4.97 1.90 -3.13
CA PHE A 184 4.04 2.88 -2.54
C PHE A 184 2.81 2.24 -1.89
N GLY A 185 2.30 1.17 -2.49
CA GLY A 185 1.08 0.47 -2.10
C GLY A 185 1.26 -0.66 -1.09
N VAL A 186 2.50 -1.08 -0.77
CA VAL A 186 2.76 -2.21 0.14
C VAL A 186 3.72 -1.81 1.26
N ASN A 187 3.27 -1.94 2.51
CA ASN A 187 4.08 -1.67 3.69
C ASN A 187 4.60 -2.96 4.29
N VAL A 188 5.88 -3.03 4.64
CA VAL A 188 6.44 -4.08 5.48
C VAL A 188 6.53 -3.55 6.91
N ARG A 189 5.78 -4.16 7.82
CA ARG A 189 5.69 -3.75 9.22
C ARG A 189 6.56 -4.65 10.09
N PHE A 190 7.06 -4.11 11.18
CA PHE A 190 7.96 -4.81 12.10
C PHE A 190 7.46 -4.72 13.54
N PHE A 191 7.52 -5.85 14.24
CA PHE A 191 7.04 -6.00 15.61
C PHE A 191 8.00 -6.86 16.43
N ASN A 192 8.18 -6.50 17.70
CA ASN A 192 8.81 -7.35 18.71
C ASN A 192 7.72 -8.03 19.54
N ILE A 193 7.87 -9.32 19.83
CA ILE A 193 6.90 -10.06 20.63
C ILE A 193 7.25 -9.94 22.13
N GLU A 194 6.34 -9.34 22.90
CA GLU A 194 6.55 -9.09 24.33
C GLU A 194 6.84 -10.39 25.10
N GLY A 195 7.88 -10.34 25.95
CA GLY A 195 8.26 -11.48 26.79
C GLY A 195 9.08 -12.56 26.07
N THR A 196 9.51 -12.31 24.82
CA THR A 196 10.33 -13.22 24.02
C THR A 196 11.44 -12.47 23.29
N GLU A 197 12.33 -13.19 22.62
CA GLU A 197 13.28 -12.64 21.64
C GLU A 197 12.75 -12.73 20.20
N ASP A 198 11.48 -13.13 20.05
CA ASP A 198 10.84 -13.32 18.75
C ASP A 198 10.44 -11.98 18.13
N MET A 199 10.53 -11.94 16.81
CA MET A 199 10.15 -10.85 15.95
C MET A 199 9.07 -11.31 14.96
N LEU A 200 8.22 -10.37 14.57
CA LEU A 200 7.19 -10.60 13.55
C LEU A 200 7.31 -9.51 12.49
N ILE A 201 7.31 -9.93 11.23
CA ILE A 201 7.20 -9.05 10.06
C ILE A 201 5.97 -9.47 9.27
N ASP A 202 5.22 -8.50 8.77
CA ASP A 202 4.19 -8.76 7.78
C ASP A 202 4.14 -7.69 6.70
N THR A 203 3.51 -8.00 5.56
CA THR A 203 3.17 -6.99 4.56
C THR A 203 1.72 -6.55 4.74
N VAL A 204 1.41 -5.31 4.41
CA VAL A 204 0.02 -4.83 4.28
C VAL A 204 -0.10 -4.00 3.02
N GLY A 205 -1.05 -4.36 2.17
CA GLY A 205 -1.45 -3.58 1.00
C GLY A 205 -1.73 -4.40 -0.25
N MET A 206 -1.16 -5.61 -0.34
CA MET A 206 -1.35 -6.54 -1.46
C MET A 206 -2.82 -6.92 -1.66
N ASN A 207 -3.58 -6.97 -0.57
CA ASN A 207 -5.00 -7.27 -0.58
C ASN A 207 -5.84 -6.26 -1.40
N THR A 208 -5.33 -5.05 -1.65
CA THR A 208 -5.93 -4.09 -2.60
C THR A 208 -6.02 -4.69 -4.00
N LEU A 209 -5.08 -5.56 -4.38
CA LEU A 209 -5.04 -6.23 -5.68
C LEU A 209 -5.59 -7.66 -5.65
N TYR A 210 -6.30 -8.05 -4.57
CA TYR A 210 -6.68 -9.46 -4.28
C TYR A 210 -5.49 -10.42 -4.15
N LEU A 211 -4.30 -9.90 -3.89
CA LEU A 211 -3.10 -10.71 -3.68
C LEU A 211 -2.85 -10.89 -2.18
N PRO A 212 -2.31 -12.05 -1.77
CA PRO A 212 -2.03 -12.29 -0.36
C PRO A 212 -0.90 -11.39 0.14
N ASP A 213 -1.03 -10.96 1.39
CA ASP A 213 0.08 -10.39 2.14
C ASP A 213 0.97 -11.51 2.71
N LEU A 214 2.17 -11.17 3.16
CA LEU A 214 3.16 -12.09 3.70
C LEU A 214 3.29 -11.95 5.22
N GLN A 215 3.73 -13.01 5.89
CA GLN A 215 4.03 -13.02 7.31
C GLN A 215 5.26 -13.86 7.64
N TYR A 216 6.05 -13.41 8.62
CA TYR A 216 7.26 -14.05 9.10
C TYR A 216 7.35 -13.93 10.62
N HIS A 217 7.31 -15.05 11.35
CA HIS A 217 7.54 -15.10 12.79
C HIS A 217 8.88 -15.78 13.07
N PHE A 218 9.85 -15.06 13.60
CA PHE A 218 11.25 -15.51 13.60
C PHE A 218 12.11 -14.95 14.72
N HIS A 219 13.29 -15.54 14.90
CA HIS A 219 14.33 -15.11 15.86
C HIS A 219 15.73 -15.19 15.22
N ASP A 220 16.74 -14.61 15.88
CA ASP A 220 18.18 -14.72 15.53
C ASP A 220 18.59 -14.35 14.08
N VAL A 221 17.79 -13.53 13.38
CA VAL A 221 18.07 -13.04 12.03
C VAL A 221 17.93 -11.52 11.98
N ASP A 222 18.78 -10.83 11.22
CA ASP A 222 18.65 -9.39 10.98
C ASP A 222 17.29 -9.09 10.31
N PRO A 223 16.40 -8.32 10.95
CA PRO A 223 15.07 -8.05 10.40
C PRO A 223 15.12 -7.32 9.06
N ASN A 224 16.18 -6.53 8.77
CA ASN A 224 16.32 -5.86 7.48
C ASN A 224 16.45 -6.84 6.32
N TRP A 225 17.04 -8.03 6.56
CA TRP A 225 17.12 -9.07 5.54
C TRP A 225 15.74 -9.63 5.23
N ILE A 226 14.90 -9.78 6.25
CA ILE A 226 13.54 -10.28 6.12
C ILE A 226 12.63 -9.24 5.48
N VAL A 227 12.82 -7.96 5.79
CA VAL A 227 12.13 -6.86 5.08
C VAL A 227 12.43 -6.89 3.58
N ASN A 228 13.69 -7.01 3.19
CA ASN A 228 14.08 -7.10 1.78
C ASN A 228 13.50 -8.35 1.11
N HIS A 229 13.54 -9.49 1.81
CA HIS A 229 12.93 -10.73 1.32
C HIS A 229 11.41 -10.56 1.11
N ALA A 230 10.70 -9.94 2.06
CA ALA A 230 9.27 -9.68 1.96
C ALA A 230 8.92 -8.83 0.74
N TYR A 231 9.66 -7.76 0.47
CA TYR A 231 9.46 -6.96 -0.75
C TYR A 231 9.72 -7.75 -2.03
N ASN A 232 10.78 -8.56 -2.08
CA ASN A 232 11.09 -9.40 -3.24
C ASN A 232 9.99 -10.44 -3.51
N VAL A 233 9.49 -11.10 -2.47
CA VAL A 233 8.41 -12.09 -2.62
C VAL A 233 7.08 -11.40 -2.98
N ALA A 234 6.78 -10.23 -2.41
CA ALA A 234 5.59 -9.46 -2.80
C ALA A 234 5.64 -9.03 -4.28
N SER A 235 6.81 -8.57 -4.75
CA SER A 235 7.04 -8.27 -6.17
C SER A 235 6.84 -9.51 -7.05
N TYR A 236 7.43 -10.65 -6.67
CA TYR A 236 7.23 -11.92 -7.37
C TYR A 236 5.76 -12.35 -7.45
N ILE A 237 5.01 -12.22 -6.35
CA ILE A 237 3.57 -12.50 -6.29
C ILE A 237 2.80 -11.60 -7.27
N LEU A 238 3.08 -10.30 -7.31
CA LEU A 238 2.40 -9.38 -8.23
C LEU A 238 2.75 -9.66 -9.69
N GLU A 239 4.02 -9.87 -10.00
CA GLU A 239 4.50 -10.13 -11.36
C GLU A 239 3.96 -11.45 -11.92
N ASN A 240 3.72 -12.45 -11.08
CA ASN A 240 3.31 -13.79 -11.51
C ASN A 240 1.86 -14.14 -11.11
N ASN A 241 1.07 -13.14 -10.69
CA ASN A 241 -0.33 -13.29 -10.29
C ASN A 241 -0.55 -14.41 -9.24
N ASN A 242 0.21 -14.31 -8.15
CA ASN A 242 0.25 -15.24 -7.01
C ASN A 242 0.41 -16.73 -7.42
N PRO A 243 1.60 -17.15 -7.86
CA PRO A 243 1.83 -18.54 -8.26
C PRO A 243 1.98 -19.50 -7.07
N ILE A 244 2.18 -18.99 -5.85
CA ILE A 244 2.52 -19.78 -4.65
C ILE A 244 1.27 -20.49 -4.14
N GLN A 245 1.34 -21.81 -4.00
CA GLN A 245 0.28 -22.63 -3.40
C GLN A 245 0.60 -23.03 -1.96
N ASP A 246 -0.44 -23.42 -1.22
CA ASP A 246 -0.28 -23.92 0.15
C ASP A 246 0.66 -25.13 0.20
N GLY A 247 1.69 -25.04 1.05
CA GLY A 247 2.72 -26.07 1.21
C GLY A 247 3.88 -26.02 0.21
N GLU A 248 3.86 -25.11 -0.77
CA GLU A 248 5.02 -24.85 -1.64
C GLU A 248 6.16 -24.14 -0.90
N THR A 249 7.23 -23.82 -1.61
CA THR A 249 8.40 -23.15 -1.03
C THR A 249 8.82 -21.94 -1.83
N VAL A 250 9.47 -21.00 -1.13
CA VAL A 250 10.22 -19.90 -1.71
C VAL A 250 11.69 -19.99 -1.32
N ASP A 251 12.56 -19.41 -2.14
CA ASP A 251 13.99 -19.30 -1.85
C ASP A 251 14.19 -18.54 -0.54
N GLY A 252 14.89 -19.15 0.42
CA GLY A 252 15.25 -18.51 1.67
C GLY A 252 16.47 -17.59 1.55
N MET A 253 17.06 -17.24 2.69
CA MET A 253 18.17 -16.27 2.75
C MET A 253 19.45 -16.86 3.34
N VAL A 254 20.61 -16.48 2.78
CA VAL A 254 21.95 -16.75 3.32
C VAL A 254 22.75 -15.44 3.32
N ASN A 255 23.24 -15.01 4.48
CA ASN A 255 24.03 -13.78 4.64
C ASN A 255 23.39 -12.55 3.99
N GLY A 256 22.09 -12.36 4.21
CA GLY A 256 21.33 -11.22 3.68
C GLY A 256 21.04 -11.27 2.18
N ARG A 257 21.19 -12.41 1.52
CA ARG A 257 20.87 -12.60 0.09
C ARG A 257 19.97 -13.80 -0.13
N MET A 258 19.06 -13.69 -1.10
CA MET A 258 18.23 -14.82 -1.51
C MET A 258 19.11 -15.95 -2.04
N SER A 259 18.74 -17.19 -1.70
CA SER A 259 19.50 -18.37 -2.04
C SER A 259 18.57 -19.56 -2.23
N SER A 260 18.57 -20.14 -3.43
CA SER A 260 17.83 -21.35 -3.76
C SER A 260 18.32 -22.60 -3.03
N GLN A 261 19.46 -22.53 -2.32
CA GLN A 261 19.95 -23.62 -1.47
C GLN A 261 19.12 -23.81 -0.21
N ILE A 262 18.39 -22.79 0.21
CA ILE A 262 17.46 -22.83 1.33
C ILE A 262 16.06 -22.65 0.76
N GLN A 263 15.13 -23.51 1.16
CA GLN A 263 13.75 -23.44 0.74
C GLN A 263 12.90 -23.28 2.01
N TRP A 264 12.18 -22.17 2.10
CA TRP A 264 11.25 -21.91 3.20
C TRP A 264 9.83 -22.26 2.77
N LYS A 265 9.11 -22.95 3.64
CA LYS A 265 7.76 -23.44 3.34
C LYS A 265 6.76 -22.31 3.49
N CYS A 266 5.81 -22.24 2.55
CA CYS A 266 4.72 -21.28 2.53
C CYS A 266 3.43 -21.95 2.98
N GLN A 267 2.68 -21.29 3.86
CA GLN A 267 1.38 -21.77 4.32
C GLN A 267 0.37 -20.62 4.36
N TYR A 268 -0.86 -20.89 3.93
CA TYR A 268 -1.94 -19.90 4.05
C TYR A 268 -2.49 -19.91 5.47
N GLU A 269 -2.40 -18.76 6.16
CA GLU A 269 -2.84 -18.59 7.54
C GLU A 269 -3.65 -17.30 7.73
N GLU A 270 -4.33 -17.18 8.88
CA GLU A 270 -4.85 -15.90 9.33
C GLU A 270 -3.71 -15.04 9.90
N ALA A 271 -3.71 -13.74 9.58
CA ALA A 271 -2.72 -12.81 10.08
C ALA A 271 -2.69 -12.75 11.62
N LEU A 272 -1.48 -12.77 12.19
CA LEU A 272 -1.26 -12.65 13.63
C LEU A 272 -1.40 -11.23 14.15
N ILE A 273 -1.32 -10.24 13.26
CA ILE A 273 -1.48 -8.83 13.59
C ILE A 273 -2.54 -8.23 12.67
N GLN A 274 -3.41 -7.42 13.27
CA GLN A 274 -4.42 -6.65 12.55
C GLN A 274 -3.81 -5.83 11.39
N PRO A 275 -4.54 -5.65 10.28
CA PRO A 275 -5.92 -6.07 10.06
C PRO A 275 -6.06 -7.58 9.83
N VAL A 276 -7.18 -8.15 10.27
CA VAL A 276 -7.53 -9.57 10.03
C VAL A 276 -7.63 -9.79 8.52
N ARG A 277 -6.82 -10.72 8.00
CA ARG A 277 -6.75 -11.10 6.59
C ARG A 277 -6.04 -12.45 6.46
N GLU A 278 -6.19 -13.08 5.31
CA GLU A 278 -5.37 -14.23 4.93
C GLU A 278 -3.97 -13.75 4.50
N VAL A 279 -2.94 -14.47 4.91
CA VAL A 279 -1.53 -14.22 4.58
C VAL A 279 -0.85 -15.51 4.16
N ILE A 280 0.23 -15.38 3.40
CA ILE A 280 1.21 -16.47 3.25
C ILE A 280 2.23 -16.33 4.38
N ASP A 281 2.17 -17.24 5.35
CA ASP A 281 3.19 -17.42 6.37
C ASP A 281 4.40 -18.15 5.76
N ILE A 282 5.59 -17.56 5.92
CA ILE A 282 6.84 -18.11 5.40
C ILE A 282 7.65 -18.66 6.57
N HIS A 283 7.68 -20.00 6.65
CA HIS A 283 8.35 -20.72 7.72
C HIS A 283 9.87 -20.74 7.51
N MET A 284 10.58 -19.91 8.27
CA MET A 284 12.04 -19.68 8.16
C MET A 284 12.94 -20.83 8.68
N GLY A 285 12.39 -22.04 8.79
CA GLY A 285 13.12 -23.24 9.20
C GLY A 285 13.61 -23.13 10.65
N ASN A 286 14.92 -23.24 10.86
CA ASN A 286 15.53 -23.17 12.20
C ASN A 286 15.42 -21.78 12.85
N TYR A 287 15.02 -20.76 12.09
CA TYR A 287 14.80 -19.41 12.59
C TYR A 287 13.32 -19.11 12.84
N ALA A 288 12.42 -20.07 12.59
CA ALA A 288 10.98 -19.87 12.77
C ALA A 288 10.60 -19.93 14.25
N SER A 289 9.71 -19.01 14.65
CA SER A 289 9.19 -18.90 16.02
C SER A 289 7.72 -19.35 16.10
N GLY A 290 7.23 -19.57 17.33
CA GLY A 290 5.80 -19.85 17.58
C GLY A 290 5.37 -21.32 17.42
N GLY A 291 6.31 -22.26 17.31
CA GLY A 291 6.06 -23.70 17.43
C GLY A 291 5.16 -24.29 16.34
N ARG A 292 5.36 -23.86 15.10
CA ARG A 292 4.55 -24.21 13.92
C ARG A 292 5.20 -25.32 13.10
#